data_AF-A0A8C2GPE4-F1
#
_entry.id   AF-A0A8C2GPE4-F1
#
_cell.length_a   1.000
_cell.length_b   1.000
_cell.length_c   1.000
_cell.angle_alpha   90.00
_cell.angle_beta   90.00
_cell.angle_gamma   90.00
#
_symmetry.space_group_name_H-M   'P 1'
#
loop_
_entity.id
_entity.type
_entity.pdbx_description
1 polymer ?
#
loop_
_entity_poly.entity_id
_entity_poly.type
_entity_poly.pdbx_seq_one_letter_code
_entity_poly.pdbx_strand_id
1 'polypeptide(L)'
;MKLTESAFMLLICTAALLSTTEGQPTGPQLRCKCPKIYSEPAIPAEKVLSLRFISAGPHCKNDEIIAKMKKGQTCLDPTKDWVISLNEEINKRNLKSQQ
;
A
#
# COMPACT_ATOMS: atom_id res chain seq x y z
N MET A 1 -18.86 59.40 10.91
CA MET A 1 -17.69 58.48 10.77
C MET A 1 -17.49 57.67 12.06
N LYS A 2 -18.48 56.90 12.50
CA LYS A 2 -18.38 56.01 13.70
C LYS A 2 -18.94 54.61 13.44
N LEU A 3 -19.85 54.49 12.47
CA LEU A 3 -20.45 53.22 12.02
C LEU A 3 -19.47 52.36 11.21
N THR A 4 -18.48 52.98 10.57
CA THR A 4 -17.48 52.30 9.72
C THR A 4 -16.47 51.50 10.53
N GLU A 5 -16.04 52.01 11.69
CA GLU A 5 -15.06 51.35 12.57
C GLU A 5 -15.60 50.03 13.14
N SER A 6 -16.86 50.04 13.59
CA SER A 6 -17.51 48.85 14.17
C SER A 6 -17.75 47.75 13.14
N ALA A 7 -18.08 48.12 11.90
CA ALA A 7 -18.25 47.18 10.81
C ALA A 7 -16.92 46.53 10.39
N PHE A 8 -15.84 47.30 10.43
CA PHE A 8 -14.49 46.82 10.11
C PHE A 8 -13.99 45.81 11.15
N MET A 9 -14.18 46.08 12.44
CA MET A 9 -13.80 45.14 13.51
C MET A 9 -14.60 43.84 13.45
N LEU A 10 -15.89 43.90 13.13
CA LEU A 10 -16.72 42.70 13.00
C LEU A 10 -16.28 41.84 11.79
N LEU A 11 -15.87 42.48 10.69
CA LEU A 11 -15.33 41.81 9.49
C LEU A 11 -13.98 41.13 9.75
N ILE A 12 -13.11 41.72 10.57
CA ILE A 12 -11.80 41.11 10.90
C ILE A 12 -11.98 39.90 11.82
N CYS A 13 -12.90 39.96 12.79
CA CYS A 13 -13.19 38.84 13.69
C CYS A 13 -13.76 37.61 12.96
N THR A 14 -14.58 37.78 11.93
CA THR A 14 -15.14 36.66 11.15
C THR A 14 -14.09 36.00 10.25
N ALA A 15 -13.18 36.78 9.66
CA ALA A 15 -12.09 36.25 8.84
C ALA A 15 -11.10 35.38 9.63
N ALA A 16 -10.80 35.75 10.89
CA ALA A 16 -9.90 34.98 11.74
C ALA A 16 -10.46 33.60 12.14
N LEU A 17 -11.78 33.49 12.32
CA LEU A 17 -12.45 32.22 12.65
C LEU A 17 -12.56 31.26 11.47
N LEU A 18 -12.51 31.78 10.24
CA LEU A 18 -12.56 30.99 9.00
C LEU A 18 -11.17 30.49 8.56
N SER A 19 -10.08 31.00 9.13
CA SER A 19 -8.72 30.75 8.65
C SER A 19 -8.03 29.52 9.25
N THR A 20 -8.76 28.65 9.96
CA THR A 20 -8.19 27.43 10.55
C THR A 20 -8.69 26.18 9.83
N THR A 21 -8.34 26.00 8.55
CA THR A 21 -8.39 24.66 7.94
C THR A 21 -7.46 24.52 6.74
N GLU A 22 -6.16 24.55 6.96
CA GLU A 22 -5.24 23.94 5.98
C GLU A 22 -4.75 22.64 6.63
N GLY A 23 -5.35 21.55 6.16
CA GLY A 23 -5.24 20.22 6.73
C GLY A 23 -3.80 19.73 6.85
N GLN A 24 -3.59 19.03 7.95
CA GLN A 24 -2.60 17.99 8.23
C GLN A 24 -1.62 17.65 7.08
N PRO A 25 -0.30 17.59 7.34
CA PRO A 25 0.65 17.15 6.33
C PRO A 25 0.19 15.78 5.81
N THR A 26 -0.13 15.69 4.52
CA THR A 26 -0.22 14.41 3.81
C THR A 26 1.20 13.86 3.70
N GLY A 27 1.73 13.37 4.82
CA GLY A 27 2.95 12.59 4.82
C GLY A 27 2.80 11.40 3.87
N PRO A 28 3.90 10.84 3.35
CA PRO A 28 3.79 9.71 2.44
C PRO A 28 3.27 8.52 3.26
N GLN A 29 2.16 7.88 2.86
CA GLN A 29 1.98 6.42 2.95
C GLN A 29 0.84 5.95 2.03
N LEU A 30 1.21 5.72 0.77
CA LEU A 30 0.57 4.73 -0.09
C LEU A 30 0.49 3.41 0.70
N ARG A 31 -0.72 2.96 1.06
CA ARG A 31 -1.02 1.81 1.94
C ARG A 31 -0.75 0.47 1.26
N CYS A 32 0.49 0.25 0.81
CA CYS A 32 0.96 -1.04 0.33
C CYS A 32 0.78 -2.10 1.43
N LYS A 33 0.39 -3.33 1.05
CA LYS A 33 0.22 -4.42 2.02
C LYS A 33 1.56 -4.98 2.50
N CYS A 34 2.63 -4.71 1.76
CA CYS A 34 3.97 -5.22 1.98
C CYS A 34 4.91 -4.11 2.49
N PRO A 35 4.97 -3.88 3.82
CA PRO A 35 5.94 -2.95 4.39
C PRO A 35 7.38 -3.47 4.35
N LYS A 36 7.55 -4.79 4.16
CA LYS A 36 8.85 -5.47 4.02
C LYS A 36 8.75 -6.49 2.90
N ILE A 37 9.77 -6.54 2.07
CA ILE A 37 9.89 -7.46 0.94
C ILE A 37 11.01 -8.45 1.26
N TYR A 38 10.75 -9.73 1.03
CA TYR A 38 11.74 -10.78 1.14
C TYR A 38 12.29 -11.11 -0.24
N SER A 39 13.60 -10.96 -0.41
CA SER A 39 14.26 -11.17 -1.69
C SER A 39 15.16 -12.41 -1.68
N GLU A 40 15.85 -12.71 -0.58
CA GLU A 40 16.84 -13.80 -0.50
C GLU A 40 16.95 -14.37 0.94
N PRO A 41 17.40 -15.63 1.09
CA PRO A 41 17.64 -16.63 0.03
C PRO A 41 16.35 -17.19 -0.59
N ALA A 42 16.43 -17.89 -1.72
CA ALA A 42 15.24 -18.44 -2.39
C ALA A 42 14.40 -19.34 -1.47
N ILE A 43 13.07 -19.20 -1.53
CA ILE A 43 12.14 -20.04 -0.77
C ILE A 43 11.73 -21.24 -1.62
N PRO A 44 11.92 -22.49 -1.13
CA PRO A 44 11.45 -23.69 -1.82
C PRO A 44 9.93 -23.69 -1.99
N ALA A 45 9.46 -24.10 -3.17
CA ALA A 45 8.05 -24.07 -3.53
C ALA A 45 7.17 -24.91 -2.57
N GLU A 46 7.70 -25.99 -1.99
CA GLU A 46 6.97 -26.87 -1.06
C GLU A 46 6.56 -26.15 0.23
N LYS A 47 7.25 -25.06 0.58
CA LYS A 47 6.90 -24.23 1.74
C LYS A 47 5.80 -23.22 1.43
N VAL A 48 5.53 -22.97 0.16
CA VAL A 48 4.52 -22.01 -0.33
C VAL A 48 3.23 -22.76 -0.66
N LEU A 49 2.15 -22.37 0.02
CA LEU A 49 0.82 -22.94 -0.18
C LEU A 49 0.11 -22.28 -1.36
N SER A 50 0.23 -20.96 -1.48
CA SER A 50 -0.37 -20.19 -2.58
C SER A 50 0.31 -18.83 -2.71
N LEU A 51 0.22 -18.24 -3.89
CA LEU A 51 0.63 -16.84 -4.13
C LEU A 51 -0.60 -15.98 -4.37
N ARG A 52 -0.53 -14.72 -3.90
CA ARG A 52 -1.48 -13.67 -4.23
C ARG A 52 -0.74 -12.52 -4.88
N PHE A 53 -1.16 -12.17 -6.08
CA PHE A 53 -0.65 -11.03 -6.83
C PHE A 53 -1.56 -9.84 -6.64
N ILE A 54 -0.98 -8.67 -6.39
CA ILE A 54 -1.70 -7.40 -6.23
C ILE A 54 -0.99 -6.40 -7.12
N SER A 55 -1.66 -5.96 -8.18
CA SER A 55 -1.10 -4.95 -9.08
C SER A 55 -1.08 -3.58 -8.42
N ALA A 56 -0.15 -2.74 -8.88
CA ALA A 56 -0.08 -1.34 -8.55
C ALA A 56 -1.42 -0.62 -8.81
N GLY A 57 -1.71 0.37 -7.99
CA GLY A 57 -2.95 1.15 -8.04
C GLY A 57 -2.82 2.51 -7.36
N PRO A 58 -3.92 3.28 -7.25
CA PRO A 58 -3.92 4.67 -6.78
C PRO A 58 -3.42 4.83 -5.34
N HIS A 59 -3.42 3.76 -4.55
CA HIS A 59 -2.98 3.75 -3.15
C HIS A 59 -1.70 2.96 -2.89
N CYS A 60 -1.13 2.29 -3.90
CA CYS A 60 0.16 1.61 -3.81
C CYS A 60 0.76 1.51 -5.22
N LYS A 61 1.87 2.18 -5.49
CA LYS A 61 2.48 2.22 -6.83
C LYS A 61 3.29 0.96 -7.19
N ASN A 62 3.41 0.02 -6.28
CA ASN A 62 4.22 -1.18 -6.45
C ASN A 62 3.30 -2.38 -6.72
N ASP A 63 3.74 -3.28 -7.60
CA ASP A 63 3.19 -4.62 -7.66
C ASP A 63 3.66 -5.42 -6.43
N GLU A 64 2.75 -6.16 -5.81
CA GLU A 64 3.02 -6.93 -4.59
C GLU A 64 2.73 -8.42 -4.83
N ILE A 65 3.65 -9.27 -4.39
CA ILE A 65 3.46 -10.73 -4.37
C ILE A 65 3.46 -11.18 -2.91
N ILE A 66 2.36 -11.77 -2.46
CA ILE A 66 2.23 -12.29 -1.10
C ILE A 66 2.20 -13.82 -1.16
N ALA A 67 3.21 -14.47 -0.56
CA ALA A 67 3.25 -15.90 -0.39
C ALA A 67 2.55 -16.31 0.91
N LYS A 68 1.54 -17.17 0.80
CA LYS A 68 0.95 -17.87 1.93
C LYS A 68 1.76 -19.12 2.23
N MET A 69 2.19 -19.26 3.47
CA MET A 69 2.96 -20.39 3.97
C MET A 69 2.19 -21.10 5.09
N LYS A 70 2.67 -22.25 5.54
CA LYS A 70 2.10 -22.94 6.70
C LYS A 70 2.13 -22.10 7.98
N LYS A 71 3.16 -21.26 8.14
CA LYS A 71 3.40 -20.45 9.35
C LYS A 71 3.19 -18.94 9.13
N GLY A 72 2.23 -18.57 8.28
CA GLY A 72 1.87 -17.17 8.05
C GLY A 72 2.07 -16.74 6.60
N GLN A 73 2.36 -15.46 6.40
CA GLN A 73 2.51 -14.87 5.07
C GLN A 73 3.77 -14.01 5.02
N THR A 74 4.38 -13.94 3.85
CA THR A 74 5.49 -13.02 3.57
C THR A 74 5.32 -12.41 2.19
N CYS A 75 5.79 -11.18 2.03
CA CYS A 75 5.85 -10.55 0.72
C CYS A 75 7.15 -10.91 0.03
N LEU A 76 7.09 -11.18 -1.27
CA LEU A 76 8.21 -11.57 -2.11
C LEU A 76 8.56 -10.45 -3.08
N ASP A 77 9.84 -10.38 -3.42
CA ASP A 77 10.38 -9.42 -4.38
C ASP A 77 10.03 -9.84 -5.82
N PRO A 78 9.15 -9.11 -6.54
CA PRO A 78 8.79 -9.48 -7.91
C PRO A 78 9.96 -9.37 -8.90
N THR A 79 11.07 -8.73 -8.52
CA THR A 79 12.25 -8.55 -9.38
C THR A 79 13.22 -9.71 -9.34
N LYS A 80 13.05 -10.67 -8.43
CA LYS A 80 13.96 -11.81 -8.27
C LYS A 80 13.54 -12.98 -9.16
N ASP A 81 14.47 -13.51 -9.94
CA ASP A 81 14.23 -14.62 -10.87
C ASP A 81 13.57 -15.84 -10.20
N TRP A 82 14.02 -16.20 -9.00
CA TRP A 82 13.45 -17.33 -8.26
C TRP A 82 11.99 -17.12 -7.87
N VAL A 83 11.53 -15.87 -7.68
CA VAL A 83 10.12 -15.55 -7.40
C VAL A 83 9.27 -15.73 -8.66
N ILE A 84 9.83 -15.41 -9.83
CA ILE A 84 9.20 -15.66 -11.13
C ILE A 84 9.06 -17.17 -11.36
N SER A 85 10.14 -17.94 -11.18
CA SER A 85 10.10 -19.41 -11.30
C SER A 85 9.14 -20.05 -10.30
N LEU A 86 9.12 -19.55 -9.05
CA LEU A 86 8.19 -20.02 -8.03
C LEU A 86 6.74 -19.88 -8.50
N ASN A 87 6.35 -18.77 -9.11
CA ASN A 87 4.99 -18.58 -9.63
C ASN A 87 4.61 -19.66 -10.66
N GLU A 88 5.50 -19.99 -11.59
CA GLU A 88 5.27 -21.05 -12.56
C GLU A 88 5.09 -22.42 -11.91
N GLU A 89 5.89 -22.72 -10.89
CA GLU A 89 5.79 -23.97 -10.13
C GLU A 89 4.46 -24.08 -9.36
N ILE A 90 4.02 -23.00 -8.72
CA ILE A 90 2.70 -22.94 -8.06
C ILE A 90 1.58 -23.20 -9.08
N ASN A 91 1.64 -22.53 -10.24
CA ASN A 91 0.62 -22.67 -11.28
C ASN A 91 0.55 -24.10 -11.82
N LYS A 92 1.70 -24.73 -12.08
CA LYS A 92 1.78 -26.14 -12.49
C LYS A 92 1.19 -27.08 -11.43
N ARG A 93 1.43 -26.83 -10.15
CA ARG A 93 0.83 -27.62 -9.05
C ARG A 93 -0.69 -27.48 -9.01
N ASN A 94 -1.21 -26.26 -9.13
CA ASN A 94 -2.65 -26.02 -9.14
C ASN A 94 -3.36 -26.74 -10.28
N LEU A 95 -2.78 -26.73 -11.49
CA LEU A 95 -3.34 -27.45 -12.64
C LEU A 95 -3.41 -28.96 -12.39
N LYS A 96 -2.37 -29.56 -11.80
CA LYS A 96 -2.35 -30.99 -11.46
C LYS A 96 -3.36 -31.36 -10.37
N SER A 97 -3.65 -30.46 -9.43
CA SER A 97 -4.63 -30.73 -8.36
C SER A 97 -6.09 -30.59 -8.81
N GLN A 98 -6.34 -30.01 -9.98
CA GLN A 98 -7.67 -29.87 -10.58
C GLN A 98 -8.02 -31.02 -11.53
N GLN A 99 -7.09 -31.96 -11.74
CA GLN A 99 -7.20 -33.11 -12.62
C GLN A 99 -7.24 -34.39 -11.79
#